data_AF-E6X1R4-F1
#
_entry.id   AF-E6X1R4-F1
#
_cell.length_a   1.000
_cell.length_b   1.000
_cell.length_c   1.000
_cell.angle_alpha   90.00
_cell.angle_beta   90.00
_cell.angle_gamma   90.00
#
_symmetry.space_group_name_H-M   'P 1'
#
loop_
_entity.id
_entity.type
_entity.pdbx_description
1 polymer ?
#
loop_
_entity_poly.entity_id
_entity_poly.type
_entity_poly.pdbx_seq_one_letter_code
_entity_poly.pdbx_strand_id
1 'polypeptide(L)'
;MAIQNLEATITGIAPLLLNNPQAVDPFNRYSRAMKQITAKRKKTDDDLLELRKLEIETKLYWDDDLGVYVPSTWILAALAKTSFKKAKIAKAEIRAGVFAVEPKLKLNYDGMDKVKKIEDVVGNSRFHTQLILPQGQVRVSKAAPIFHKWSFDFSLEFDDEIIDRRTLIGLLEYSAKYGGFGDFRPSYGRAKMEAHDE
;
A
#
# COMPACT_ATOMS: atom_id res chain seq x y z
N MET A 1 21.86 3.65 23.98
CA MET A 1 20.86 2.93 23.17
C MET A 1 19.64 2.73 24.04
N ALA A 2 18.61 3.57 23.86
CA ALA A 2 17.30 3.27 24.40
C ALA A 2 16.36 3.08 23.20
N ILE A 3 15.80 1.86 23.08
CA ILE A 3 14.71 1.65 22.13
C ILE A 3 13.51 2.46 22.64
N GLN A 4 13.03 3.36 21.81
CA GLN A 4 11.85 4.19 22.05
C GLN A 4 10.70 3.77 21.14
N ASN A 5 9.48 4.11 21.54
CA ASN A 5 8.27 3.84 20.77
C ASN A 5 7.69 5.11 20.16
N LEU A 6 7.07 4.95 18.99
CA LEU A 6 6.26 5.98 18.36
C LEU A 6 4.99 5.34 17.81
N GLU A 7 3.85 5.74 18.37
CA GLU A 7 2.54 5.47 17.81
C GLU A 7 2.08 6.65 16.95
N ALA A 8 1.51 6.34 15.79
CA ALA A 8 1.03 7.37 14.88
C ALA A 8 -0.08 6.85 13.94
N THR A 9 -0.81 7.79 13.37
CA THR A 9 -1.84 7.55 12.36
C THR A 9 -1.47 8.22 11.04
N ILE A 10 -1.64 7.51 9.92
CA ILE A 10 -1.64 8.09 8.58
C ILE A 10 -3.08 8.26 8.10
N THR A 11 -3.45 9.47 7.71
CA THR A 11 -4.78 9.78 7.17
C THR A 11 -4.70 10.32 5.74
N GLY A 12 -5.37 9.64 4.81
CA GLY A 12 -5.37 9.95 3.39
C GLY A 12 -6.00 11.31 3.04
N ILE A 13 -5.30 12.10 2.23
CA ILE A 13 -5.83 13.33 1.60
C ILE A 13 -6.06 13.17 0.09
N ALA A 14 -5.69 12.02 -0.46
CA ALA A 14 -5.99 11.57 -1.81
C ALA A 14 -6.38 10.07 -1.75
N PRO A 15 -7.11 9.52 -2.74
CA PRO A 15 -7.46 8.09 -2.73
C PRO A 15 -6.21 7.20 -2.73
N LEU A 16 -6.30 6.02 -2.12
CA LEU A 16 -5.22 5.04 -2.05
C LEU A 16 -5.42 3.96 -3.11
N LEU A 17 -4.39 3.68 -3.90
CA LEU A 17 -4.35 2.51 -4.77
C LEU A 17 -3.50 1.42 -4.13
N LEU A 18 -4.05 0.21 -4.05
CA LEU A 18 -3.28 -0.97 -3.66
C LEU A 18 -2.69 -1.66 -4.89
N ASN A 19 -1.48 -2.20 -4.73
CA ASN A 19 -0.82 -3.01 -5.72
C ASN A 19 0.10 -4.02 -5.03
N ASN A 20 -0.46 -5.15 -4.61
CA ASN A 20 0.30 -6.27 -4.09
C ASN A 20 1.09 -6.95 -5.24
N PRO A 21 2.43 -7.05 -5.14
CA PRO A 21 3.27 -7.56 -6.22
C PRO A 21 3.28 -9.10 -6.32
N GLN A 22 2.41 -9.83 -5.61
CA GLN A 22 2.41 -11.30 -5.58
C GLN A 22 2.30 -11.97 -6.97
N ALA A 23 1.75 -11.28 -7.97
CA ALA A 23 1.67 -11.79 -9.34
C ALA A 23 3.03 -11.82 -10.08
N VAL A 24 4.11 -11.29 -9.48
CA VAL A 24 5.48 -11.45 -9.99
C VAL A 24 5.93 -12.91 -9.88
N ASP A 25 5.42 -13.66 -8.90
CA ASP A 25 5.66 -15.10 -8.82
C ASP A 25 4.85 -15.82 -9.91
N PRO A 26 5.49 -16.51 -10.88
CA PRO A 26 4.80 -17.24 -11.93
C PRO A 26 3.99 -18.44 -11.40
N PHE A 27 4.28 -18.93 -10.19
CA PHE A 27 3.57 -20.03 -9.54
C PHE A 27 2.38 -19.56 -8.68
N ASN A 28 2.22 -18.25 -8.47
CA ASN A 28 1.06 -17.70 -7.77
C ASN A 28 -0.25 -18.08 -8.48
N ARG A 29 -1.32 -18.31 -7.71
CA ARG A 29 -2.64 -18.72 -8.23
C ARG A 29 -3.20 -17.72 -9.24
N TYR A 30 -3.06 -16.42 -8.97
CA TYR A 30 -3.54 -15.35 -9.85
C TYR A 30 -2.72 -15.28 -11.13
N SER A 31 -1.39 -15.41 -11.04
CA SER A 31 -0.51 -15.44 -12.22
C SER A 31 -0.90 -16.54 -13.19
N ARG A 32 -1.17 -17.75 -12.67
CA ARG A 32 -1.61 -18.90 -13.47
C ARG A 32 -3.00 -18.66 -14.08
N ALA A 33 -3.98 -18.20 -13.30
CA ALA A 33 -5.33 -17.93 -13.77
C ALA A 33 -5.37 -16.82 -14.84
N MET A 34 -4.70 -15.68 -14.59
CA MET A 34 -4.59 -14.60 -15.56
C MET A 34 -3.86 -15.04 -16.84
N LYS A 35 -2.85 -15.91 -16.75
CA LYS A 35 -2.15 -16.46 -17.92
C LYS A 35 -3.06 -17.30 -18.81
N GLN A 36 -3.94 -18.12 -18.21
CA GLN A 36 -4.91 -18.91 -18.97
C GLN A 36 -5.84 -18.03 -19.82
N ILE A 37 -6.29 -16.90 -19.27
CA ILE A 37 -7.14 -15.94 -20.00
C ILE A 37 -6.31 -15.17 -21.03
N THR A 38 -5.17 -14.62 -20.63
CA THR A 38 -4.35 -13.76 -21.49
C THR A 38 -3.76 -14.49 -22.70
N ALA A 39 -3.51 -15.80 -22.58
CA ALA A 39 -3.05 -16.67 -23.68
C ALA A 39 -4.13 -16.92 -24.76
N LYS A 40 -5.42 -16.66 -24.51
CA LYS A 40 -6.47 -16.81 -25.51
C LYS A 40 -6.28 -15.83 -26.67
N ARG A 41 -6.31 -16.35 -27.91
CA ARG A 41 -6.20 -15.55 -29.14
C ARG A 41 -7.35 -14.55 -29.29
N LYS A 42 -8.58 -14.99 -29.02
CA LYS A 42 -9.77 -14.14 -28.93
C LYS A 42 -10.34 -14.31 -27.52
N LYS A 43 -10.61 -13.19 -26.85
CA LYS A 43 -11.20 -13.14 -25.52
C LYS A 43 -12.65 -12.70 -25.66
N THR A 44 -13.55 -13.36 -24.93
CA THR A 44 -14.95 -12.92 -24.82
C THR A 44 -15.05 -11.77 -23.81
N ASP A 45 -16.22 -11.14 -23.72
CA ASP A 45 -16.47 -10.14 -22.68
C ASP A 45 -16.36 -10.77 -21.27
N ASP A 46 -16.84 -12.01 -21.10
CA ASP A 46 -16.71 -12.75 -19.85
C ASP A 46 -15.24 -13.01 -19.47
N ASP A 47 -14.39 -13.32 -20.45
CA ASP A 47 -12.95 -13.47 -20.23
C ASP A 47 -12.33 -12.16 -19.71
N LEU A 48 -12.74 -11.02 -20.27
CA LEU A 48 -12.23 -9.71 -19.87
C LEU A 48 -12.75 -9.29 -18.49
N LEU A 49 -14.00 -9.62 -18.16
CA LEU A 49 -14.58 -9.38 -16.84
C LEU A 49 -13.91 -10.24 -15.78
N GLU A 50 -13.63 -11.50 -16.07
CA GLU A 50 -12.91 -12.39 -15.15
C GLU A 50 -11.47 -11.95 -14.95
N LEU A 51 -10.78 -11.55 -16.03
CA LEU A 51 -9.44 -10.98 -15.94
C LEU A 51 -9.42 -9.74 -15.04
N ARG A 52 -10.42 -8.86 -15.18
CA ARG A 52 -10.57 -7.67 -14.33
C ARG A 52 -10.74 -8.06 -12.85
N LYS A 53 -11.55 -9.07 -12.52
CA LYS A 53 -11.71 -9.54 -11.13
C LYS A 53 -10.40 -10.04 -10.56
N LEU A 54 -9.69 -10.91 -11.31
CA LEU A 54 -8.37 -11.42 -10.91
C LEU A 54 -7.35 -10.30 -10.72
N GLU A 55 -7.38 -9.25 -11.56
CA GLU A 55 -6.51 -8.08 -11.43
C GLU A 55 -6.80 -7.26 -10.18
N ILE A 56 -8.06 -7.15 -9.75
CA ILE A 56 -8.42 -6.51 -8.47
C ILE A 56 -7.93 -7.38 -7.31
N GLU A 57 -8.34 -8.65 -7.29
CA GLU A 57 -8.08 -9.56 -6.18
C GLU A 57 -6.57 -9.75 -5.93
N THR A 58 -5.78 -9.92 -6.99
CA THR A 58 -4.33 -10.11 -6.88
C THR A 58 -3.61 -8.89 -6.30
N LYS A 59 -4.18 -7.69 -6.43
CA LYS A 59 -3.56 -6.43 -5.98
C LYS A 59 -3.93 -6.07 -4.55
N LEU A 60 -4.90 -6.75 -3.95
CA LEU A 60 -5.28 -6.55 -2.56
C LEU A 60 -4.24 -7.13 -1.61
N TYR A 61 -4.06 -6.44 -0.49
CA TYR A 61 -3.48 -6.98 0.72
C TYR A 61 -4.65 -7.37 1.61
N TRP A 62 -4.90 -8.68 1.72
CA TRP A 62 -6.05 -9.23 2.45
C TRP A 62 -5.57 -10.16 3.55
N ASP A 63 -6.23 -10.04 4.70
CA ASP A 63 -6.07 -10.90 5.86
C ASP A 63 -7.48 -11.23 6.38
N ASP A 64 -7.72 -12.48 6.79
CA ASP A 64 -9.06 -12.92 7.15
C ASP A 64 -9.57 -12.29 8.46
N ASP A 65 -8.66 -11.87 9.35
CA ASP A 65 -9.01 -11.23 10.62
C ASP A 65 -9.05 -9.70 10.49
N LEU A 66 -8.09 -9.11 9.77
CA LEU A 66 -7.99 -7.65 9.63
C LEU A 66 -8.84 -7.07 8.48
N GLY A 67 -9.16 -7.89 7.48
CA GLY A 67 -9.69 -7.46 6.19
C GLY A 67 -8.60 -6.87 5.30
N VAL A 68 -8.88 -5.72 4.67
CA VAL A 68 -7.86 -5.02 3.86
C VAL A 68 -6.81 -4.41 4.78
N TYR A 69 -5.53 -4.65 4.49
CA TYR A 69 -4.42 -4.09 5.25
C TYR A 69 -3.41 -3.40 4.33
N VAL A 70 -2.43 -2.71 4.91
CA VAL A 70 -1.21 -2.29 4.22
C VAL A 70 0.00 -2.84 4.96
N PRO A 71 1.07 -3.26 4.27
CA PRO A 71 2.24 -3.79 4.94
C PRO A 71 3.04 -2.65 5.58
N SER A 72 3.52 -2.84 6.81
CA SER A 72 4.31 -1.82 7.52
C SER A 72 5.64 -1.51 6.83
N THR A 73 6.13 -2.42 5.97
CA THR A 73 7.28 -2.19 5.09
C THR A 73 7.13 -0.97 4.19
N TRP A 74 5.90 -0.50 3.92
CA TRP A 74 5.67 0.75 3.20
C TRP A 74 6.21 1.97 3.96
N ILE A 75 6.03 2.00 5.28
CA ILE A 75 6.51 3.07 6.17
C ILE A 75 8.02 3.07 6.20
N LEU A 76 8.62 1.90 6.49
CA LEU A 76 10.07 1.73 6.56
C LEU A 76 10.74 2.09 5.23
N ALA A 77 10.15 1.68 4.10
CA ALA A 77 10.66 2.02 2.77
C ALA A 77 10.56 3.52 2.47
N ALA A 78 9.50 4.19 2.94
CA ALA A 78 9.34 5.63 2.76
C ALA A 78 10.39 6.41 3.56
N LEU A 79 10.58 6.08 4.85
CA LEU A 79 11.61 6.64 5.72
C LEU A 79 13.01 6.49 5.11
N ALA A 80 13.36 5.25 4.77
CA ALA A 80 14.63 4.88 4.16
C ALA A 80 14.92 5.62 2.83
N LYS A 81 13.88 6.02 2.09
CA LYS A 81 14.01 6.77 0.82
C LYS A 81 14.28 8.25 1.07
N THR A 82 13.74 8.83 2.14
CA THR A 82 13.83 10.28 2.40
C THR A 82 14.89 10.68 3.41
N SER A 83 15.34 9.74 4.26
CA SER A 83 16.22 10.00 5.41
C SER A 83 17.48 10.76 5.03
N PHE A 84 18.22 10.30 4.03
CA PHE A 84 19.50 10.94 3.67
C PHE A 84 19.30 12.37 3.15
N LYS A 85 18.26 12.58 2.32
CA LYS A 85 18.00 13.91 1.75
C LYS A 85 17.56 14.92 2.81
N LYS A 86 16.82 14.48 3.83
CA LYS A 86 16.16 15.35 4.80
C LYS A 86 16.85 15.45 6.16
N ALA A 87 17.47 14.38 6.61
CA ALA A 87 18.10 14.28 7.92
C ALA A 87 19.59 13.90 7.83
N LYS A 88 20.14 13.65 6.63
CA LYS A 88 21.52 13.17 6.42
C LYS A 88 21.85 11.81 7.08
N ILE A 89 20.82 11.05 7.46
CA ILE A 89 20.94 9.69 8.00
C ILE A 89 20.95 8.70 6.85
N ALA A 90 21.94 7.80 6.81
CA ALA A 90 22.06 6.83 5.74
C ALA A 90 20.90 5.84 5.74
N LYS A 91 20.57 5.31 4.56
CA LYS A 91 19.51 4.31 4.40
C LYS A 91 19.76 3.05 5.24
N ALA A 92 21.03 2.65 5.39
CA ALA A 92 21.42 1.49 6.17
C ALA A 92 21.14 1.70 7.67
N GLU A 93 21.36 2.90 8.19
CA GLU A 93 21.12 3.24 9.60
C GLU A 93 19.63 3.19 9.93
N ILE A 94 18.76 3.77 9.08
CA ILE A 94 17.29 3.63 9.25
C ILE A 94 16.86 2.17 9.30
N ARG A 95 17.44 1.30 8.46
CA ARG A 95 17.11 -0.13 8.44
C ARG A 95 17.62 -0.89 9.65
N ALA A 96 18.65 -0.39 10.32
CA ALA A 96 19.24 -0.98 11.51
C ALA A 96 18.64 -0.43 12.81
N GLY A 97 17.97 0.73 12.76
CA GLY A 97 17.51 1.45 13.94
C GLY A 97 16.03 1.81 13.96
N VAL A 98 15.23 1.42 12.97
CA VAL A 98 13.77 1.66 12.97
C VAL A 98 13.04 0.40 12.53
N PHE A 99 12.12 -0.07 13.36
CA PHE A 99 11.39 -1.32 13.19
C PHE A 99 9.90 -1.08 13.38
N ALA A 100 9.07 -1.75 12.56
CA ALA A 100 7.63 -1.74 12.76
C ALA A 100 7.25 -2.87 13.72
N VAL A 101 6.38 -2.58 14.68
CA VAL A 101 5.90 -3.55 15.67
C VAL A 101 5.02 -4.61 14.99
N GLU A 102 4.06 -4.17 14.17
CA GLU A 102 3.19 -5.07 13.40
C GLU A 102 3.63 -5.18 11.93
N PRO A 103 3.59 -6.38 11.32
CA PRO A 103 3.86 -6.54 9.89
C PRO A 103 2.69 -6.08 9.00
N LYS A 104 1.46 -6.12 9.51
CA LYS A 104 0.21 -5.81 8.81
C LYS A 104 -0.52 -4.70 9.55
N LEU A 105 -0.82 -3.62 8.85
CA LEU A 105 -1.52 -2.46 9.40
C LEU A 105 -2.94 -2.45 8.84
N LYS A 106 -3.95 -2.59 9.69
CA LYS A 106 -5.34 -2.60 9.26
C LYS A 106 -5.68 -1.29 8.53
N LEU A 107 -6.28 -1.40 7.35
CA LEU A 107 -6.75 -0.24 6.60
C LEU A 107 -8.18 0.08 7.02
N ASN A 108 -8.39 1.27 7.58
CA ASN A 108 -9.71 1.86 7.74
C ASN A 108 -10.05 2.64 6.46
N TYR A 109 -11.28 2.54 5.97
CA TYR A 109 -11.70 3.20 4.73
C TYR A 109 -13.22 3.34 4.63
N ASP A 110 -13.66 4.25 3.77
CA ASP A 110 -15.07 4.50 3.50
C ASP A 110 -15.75 3.27 2.86
N GLY A 111 -16.79 2.76 3.52
CA GLY A 111 -17.54 1.57 3.11
C GLY A 111 -16.98 0.23 3.61
N MET A 112 -16.04 0.24 4.56
CA MET A 112 -15.47 -1.00 5.14
C MET A 112 -16.50 -1.86 5.88
N ASP A 113 -17.60 -1.28 6.37
CA ASP A 113 -18.72 -1.99 7.00
C ASP A 113 -19.40 -3.02 6.08
N LYS A 114 -19.23 -2.84 4.76
CA LYS A 114 -19.78 -3.71 3.71
C LYS A 114 -18.80 -4.78 3.25
N VAL A 115 -17.61 -4.83 3.83
CA VAL A 115 -16.54 -5.75 3.43
C VAL A 115 -16.29 -6.74 4.56
N LYS A 116 -16.68 -8.00 4.35
CA LYS A 116 -16.47 -9.11 5.28
C LYS A 116 -15.49 -10.14 4.73
N LYS A 117 -15.43 -10.25 3.41
CA LYS A 117 -14.54 -11.15 2.67
C LYS A 117 -14.00 -10.46 1.43
N ILE A 118 -12.93 -11.01 0.87
CA ILE A 118 -12.25 -10.42 -0.28
C ILE A 118 -13.18 -10.24 -1.49
N GLU A 119 -14.15 -11.15 -1.68
CA GLU A 119 -15.12 -11.09 -2.77
C GLU A 119 -16.04 -9.86 -2.68
N ASP A 120 -16.26 -9.31 -1.48
CA ASP A 120 -17.07 -8.09 -1.32
C ASP A 120 -16.36 -6.86 -1.91
N VAL A 121 -15.02 -6.88 -1.93
CA VAL A 121 -14.21 -5.87 -2.63
C VAL A 121 -14.21 -6.16 -4.13
N VAL A 122 -13.96 -7.41 -4.54
CA VAL A 122 -13.86 -7.81 -5.95
C VAL A 122 -15.18 -7.67 -6.70
N GLY A 123 -16.31 -7.88 -6.03
CA GLY A 123 -17.65 -7.78 -6.62
C GLY A 123 -18.24 -6.37 -6.65
N ASN A 124 -17.58 -5.38 -6.03
CA ASN A 124 -18.15 -4.05 -5.83
C ASN A 124 -17.31 -2.97 -6.53
N SER A 125 -17.90 -2.38 -7.57
CA SER A 125 -17.26 -1.36 -8.41
C SER A 125 -16.87 -0.08 -7.65
N ARG A 126 -17.42 0.16 -6.45
CA ARG A 126 -17.00 1.26 -5.57
C ARG A 126 -15.51 1.19 -5.23
N PHE A 127 -14.96 -0.02 -5.12
CA PHE A 127 -13.56 -0.23 -4.73
C PHE A 127 -12.65 -0.41 -5.95
N HIS A 128 -13.11 -0.12 -7.16
CA HIS A 128 -12.31 -0.32 -8.38
C HIS A 128 -12.08 1.00 -9.10
N THR A 129 -10.91 1.11 -9.69
CA THR A 129 -10.65 2.10 -10.75
C THR A 129 -10.03 1.43 -11.97
N GLN A 130 -10.17 2.07 -13.12
CA GLN A 130 -9.52 1.65 -14.36
C GLN A 130 -8.39 2.62 -14.70
N LEU A 131 -7.20 2.08 -14.88
CA LEU A 131 -6.01 2.80 -15.26
C LEU A 131 -5.66 2.46 -16.72
N ILE A 132 -5.49 3.48 -17.56
CA ILE A 132 -5.03 3.29 -18.93
C ILE A 132 -3.52 3.44 -18.96
N LEU A 133 -2.81 2.31 -19.05
CA LEU A 133 -1.37 2.24 -18.90
C LEU A 133 -0.68 1.90 -20.24
N PRO A 134 0.49 2.49 -20.53
CA PRO A 134 1.29 2.07 -21.68
C PRO A 134 1.89 0.68 -21.44
N GLN A 135 1.82 -0.19 -22.45
CA GLN A 135 2.47 -1.49 -22.47
C GLN A 135 3.10 -1.71 -23.85
N GLY A 136 4.41 -1.49 -23.95
CA GLY A 136 5.09 -1.42 -25.25
C GLY A 136 4.54 -0.25 -26.07
N GLN A 137 4.09 -0.53 -27.30
CA GLN A 137 3.53 0.49 -28.20
C GLN A 137 2.00 0.70 -28.04
N VAL A 138 1.32 -0.11 -27.24
CA VAL A 138 -0.14 -0.05 -27.06
C VAL A 138 -0.52 0.46 -25.66
N ARG A 139 -1.79 0.85 -25.48
CA ARG A 139 -2.37 1.14 -24.17
C ARG A 139 -3.29 0.01 -23.74
N VAL A 140 -3.20 -0.38 -22.47
CA VAL A 140 -4.04 -1.41 -21.86
C VAL A 140 -4.82 -0.83 -20.70
N SER A 141 -6.08 -1.24 -20.56
CA SER A 141 -6.89 -0.93 -19.38
C SER A 141 -6.56 -1.95 -18.29
N LYS A 142 -6.18 -1.46 -17.11
CA LYS A 142 -5.84 -2.27 -15.94
C LYS A 142 -6.75 -1.88 -14.78
N ALA A 143 -7.34 -2.86 -14.14
CA ALA A 143 -8.16 -2.64 -12.95
C ALA A 143 -7.26 -2.55 -11.71
N ALA A 144 -7.56 -1.63 -10.79
CA ALA A 144 -6.85 -1.51 -9.52
C ALA A 144 -7.83 -1.29 -8.35
N PRO A 145 -7.58 -1.91 -7.18
CA PRO A 145 -8.32 -1.58 -5.97
C PRO A 145 -8.04 -0.14 -5.54
N ILE A 146 -9.11 0.61 -5.24
CA ILE A 146 -9.05 2.00 -4.79
C ILE A 146 -9.86 2.18 -3.50
N PHE A 147 -9.28 2.91 -2.54
CA PHE A 147 -9.88 3.20 -1.24
C PHE A 147 -9.93 4.70 -0.98
N HIS A 148 -11.05 5.16 -0.43
CA HIS A 148 -11.33 6.57 -0.14
C HIS A 148 -11.48 6.80 1.37
N LYS A 149 -11.21 8.04 1.82
CA LYS A 149 -11.20 8.44 3.24
C LYS A 149 -10.54 7.36 4.12
N TRP A 150 -9.31 7.01 3.73
CA TRP A 150 -8.60 5.89 4.32
C TRP A 150 -7.66 6.37 5.43
N SER A 151 -7.42 5.51 6.40
CA SER A 151 -6.37 5.68 7.40
C SER A 151 -5.82 4.33 7.85
N PHE A 152 -4.65 4.34 8.47
CA PHE A 152 -4.13 3.21 9.23
C PHE A 152 -3.28 3.71 10.39
N ASP A 153 -3.30 2.96 11.47
CA ASP A 153 -2.51 3.18 12.67
C ASP A 153 -1.28 2.27 12.63
N PHE A 154 -0.18 2.71 13.25
CA PHE A 154 1.06 1.95 13.31
C PHE A 154 1.90 2.32 14.52
N SER A 155 2.71 1.36 14.96
CA SER A 155 3.70 1.54 16.00
C SER A 155 5.11 1.24 15.47
N LEU A 156 6.06 2.12 15.76
CA LEU A 156 7.47 1.93 15.45
C LEU A 156 8.30 1.87 16.74
N GLU A 157 9.24 0.94 16.78
CA GLU A 157 10.37 0.95 17.68
C GLU A 157 11.57 1.61 16.97
N PHE A 158 12.31 2.49 17.66
CA PHE A 158 13.49 3.11 17.09
C PHE A 158 14.62 3.31 18.11
N ASP A 159 15.86 3.25 17.63
CA ASP A 159 17.06 3.57 18.40
C ASP A 159 17.31 5.08 18.38
N ASP A 160 17.21 5.69 19.55
CA ASP A 160 17.34 7.14 19.73
C ASP A 160 18.77 7.68 19.52
N GLU A 161 19.78 6.80 19.48
CA GLU A 161 21.14 7.16 19.07
C GLU A 161 21.27 7.31 17.55
N ILE A 162 20.42 6.63 16.78
CA ILE A 162 20.41 6.69 15.31
C ILE A 162 19.50 7.81 14.82
N ILE A 163 18.31 7.96 15.42
CA ILE A 163 17.33 8.97 15.02
C ILE A 163 16.51 9.43 16.20
N ASP A 164 16.48 10.74 16.46
CA ASP A 164 15.63 11.31 17.49
C ASP A 164 14.15 11.34 17.05
N ARG A 165 13.23 11.28 18.03
CA ARG A 165 11.77 11.26 17.80
C ARG A 165 11.29 12.38 16.88
N ARG A 166 11.80 13.61 17.07
CA ARG A 166 11.37 14.78 16.28
C ARG A 166 11.80 14.65 14.82
N THR A 167 13.02 14.17 14.57
CA THR A 167 13.49 13.88 13.22
C THR A 167 12.68 12.76 12.57
N LEU A 168 12.38 11.68 13.30
CA LEU A 168 11.55 10.58 12.82
C LEU A 168 10.15 11.07 12.41
N ILE A 169 9.49 11.85 13.28
CA ILE A 169 8.18 12.47 13.00
C ILE A 169 8.26 13.32 11.73
N GLY A 170 9.26 14.21 11.61
CA GLY A 170 9.41 15.07 10.44
C GLY A 170 9.65 14.29 9.13
N LEU A 171 10.35 13.15 9.19
CA LEU A 171 10.52 12.26 8.03
C LEU A 171 9.21 11.57 7.64
N LEU A 172 8.43 11.12 8.61
CA LEU A 172 7.12 10.50 8.39
C LEU A 172 6.13 11.50 7.79
N GLU A 173 6.02 12.70 8.34
CA GLU A 173 5.19 13.79 7.81
C GLU A 173 5.58 14.14 6.36
N TYR A 174 6.88 14.31 6.11
CA TYR A 174 7.38 14.60 4.76
C TYR A 174 7.06 13.46 3.79
N SER A 175 7.26 12.21 4.22
CA SER A 175 6.97 11.02 3.42
C SER A 175 5.49 10.90 3.11
N ALA A 176 4.60 11.11 4.07
CA ALA A 176 3.16 11.05 3.89
C ALA A 176 2.67 12.14 2.91
N LYS A 177 3.14 13.38 3.08
CA LYS A 177 2.68 14.54 2.33
C LYS A 177 3.20 14.58 0.90
N TYR A 178 4.49 14.30 0.70
CA TYR A 178 5.16 14.47 -0.61
C TYR A 178 5.53 13.15 -1.28
N GLY A 179 5.75 12.08 -0.51
CA GLY A 179 6.01 10.74 -1.03
C GLY A 179 4.72 9.99 -1.34
N GLY A 180 3.80 9.94 -0.38
CA GLY A 180 2.57 9.14 -0.41
C GLY A 180 2.83 7.63 -0.25
N PHE A 181 1.73 6.88 -0.16
CA PHE A 181 1.69 5.41 -0.01
C PHE A 181 0.98 4.72 -1.19
N GLY A 182 1.16 3.41 -1.34
CA GLY A 182 0.58 2.66 -2.46
C GLY A 182 1.20 2.98 -3.82
N ASP A 183 0.39 2.85 -4.87
CA ASP A 183 0.83 2.96 -6.27
C ASP A 183 0.44 4.30 -6.93
N PHE A 184 1.06 4.62 -8.08
CA PHE A 184 0.82 5.85 -8.87
C PHE A 184 0.92 7.15 -8.05
N ARG A 185 1.87 7.17 -7.11
CA ARG A 185 2.24 8.36 -6.34
C ARG A 185 2.92 9.40 -7.22
N PRO A 186 2.70 10.72 -7.02
CA PRO A 186 1.94 11.33 -5.92
C PRO A 186 0.47 11.61 -6.24
N SER A 187 -0.05 11.19 -7.41
CA SER A 187 -1.46 11.40 -7.77
C SER A 187 -2.40 10.69 -6.79
N TYR A 188 -1.97 9.53 -6.29
CA TYR A 188 -2.65 8.75 -5.26
C TYR A 188 -1.82 8.64 -3.99
N GLY A 189 -2.49 8.31 -2.89
CA GLY A 189 -1.85 7.89 -1.64
C GLY A 189 -1.15 8.99 -0.83
N ARG A 190 -1.29 10.26 -1.19
CA ARG A 190 -0.86 11.37 -0.32
C ARG A 190 -1.69 11.37 0.96
N ALA A 191 -1.03 11.69 2.06
CA ALA A 191 -1.62 11.64 3.38
C ALA A 191 -1.05 12.72 4.30
N LYS A 192 -1.69 12.87 5.46
CA LYS A 192 -1.16 13.54 6.64
C LYS A 192 -0.73 12.47 7.65
N MET A 193 0.24 12.81 8.48
CA MET A 193 0.67 12.00 9.61
C MET A 193 0.33 12.77 10.88
N GLU A 194 -0.18 12.05 11.88
CA GLU A 194 -0.42 12.54 13.24
C GLU A 194 0.26 11.58 14.21
N ALA A 195 1.22 12.08 14.99
CA ALA A 195 1.86 11.31 16.05
C ALA A 195 1.01 11.39 17.31
N HIS A 196 0.88 10.27 18.02
CA HIS A 196 0.23 10.23 19.32
C HIS A 196 1.28 10.55 20.39
N ASP A 197 0.95 11.45 21.31
CA ASP A 197 1.77 11.68 22.48
C ASP A 197 1.47 10.58 23.51
N GLU A 198 2.53 10.09 24.18
CA GLU A 198 2.38 9.30 25.42
C GLU A 198 1.88 10.20 26.57
#